data_AF-A0A3D3W7L5-F1
#
_entry.id   AF-A0A3D3W7L5-F1
#
_cell.length_a   1.000
_cell.length_b   1.000
_cell.length_c   1.000
_cell.angle_alpha   90.00
_cell.angle_beta   90.00
_cell.angle_gamma   90.00
#
_symmetry.space_group_name_H-M   'P 1'
#
loop_
_entity.id
_entity.type
_entity.pdbx_description
1 polymer ?
#
loop_
_entity_poly.entity_id
_entity_poly.type
_entity_poly.pdbx_seq_one_letter_code
_entity_poly.pdbx_strand_id
1 'polypeptide(L)' 'TEPGDLVLDPFCGSGTALVTAQKLGRHFIGIEQELQYACLAEKRLEMAQSAPDIQGYAEGVFWERNTSPVSRNRKKT' A
#
# COMPACT_ATOMS: atom_id res chain seq x y z
N THR A 1 0.95 -15.20 2.50
CA THR A 1 2.39 -14.91 2.40
C THR A 1 2.79 -14.16 3.64
N GLU A 2 3.95 -14.48 4.17
CA GLU A 2 4.51 -13.85 5.36
C GLU A 2 5.37 -12.64 4.98
N PRO A 3 5.73 -11.77 5.94
CA PRO A 3 6.79 -10.78 5.71
C PRO A 3 8.07 -11.46 5.20
N GLY A 4 8.75 -10.83 4.25
CA GLY A 4 9.93 -11.39 3.57
C GLY A 4 9.63 -12.27 2.35
N ASP A 5 8.40 -12.75 2.16
CA ASP A 5 8.03 -13.48 0.94
C ASP A 5 8.07 -12.57 -0.30
N LEU A 6 8.24 -13.19 -1.48
CA LEU A 6 8.19 -12.52 -2.77
C LEU A 6 6.78 -12.55 -3.38
N VAL A 7 6.27 -11.41 -3.80
CA VAL A 7 5.02 -11.27 -4.57
C VAL A 7 5.34 -10.92 -6.02
N LEU A 8 4.84 -11.71 -6.97
CA LEU A 8 4.90 -11.40 -8.40
C LEU A 8 3.54 -10.92 -8.90
N ASP A 9 3.52 -9.76 -9.54
CA ASP A 9 2.34 -9.24 -10.24
C ASP A 9 2.71 -8.88 -11.70
N PRO A 10 2.34 -9.72 -12.69
CA PRO A 10 2.71 -9.50 -14.09
C PRO A 10 1.87 -8.41 -14.79
N PHE A 11 0.84 -7.87 -14.14
CA PHE A 11 -0.03 -6.83 -14.67
C PHE A 11 -0.34 -5.81 -13.57
N CYS A 12 0.71 -5.20 -13.03
CA CYS A 12 0.60 -4.49 -11.76
C CYS A 12 -0.18 -3.17 -11.87
N GLY A 13 -0.40 -2.65 -13.08
CA GLY A 13 -1.16 -1.44 -13.33
C GLY A 13 -0.63 -0.27 -12.51
N SER A 14 -1.51 0.34 -11.71
CA SER A 14 -1.13 1.43 -10.81
C SER A 14 -0.35 0.98 -9.56
N GLY A 15 0.00 -0.30 -9.41
CA GLY A 15 0.87 -0.81 -8.36
C GLY A 15 0.21 -1.08 -7.00
N THR A 16 -1.11 -1.21 -6.90
CA THR A 16 -1.81 -1.39 -5.60
C THR A 16 -1.33 -2.63 -4.84
N ALA A 17 -1.14 -3.76 -5.52
CA ALA A 17 -0.65 -4.99 -4.90
C ALA A 17 0.79 -4.84 -4.40
N LEU A 18 1.66 -4.23 -5.21
CA LEU A 18 3.08 -3.99 -4.85
C LEU A 18 3.21 -3.03 -3.66
N VAL A 19 2.46 -1.94 -3.66
CA VAL A 19 2.41 -0.98 -2.55
C VAL A 19 1.97 -1.68 -1.26
N THR A 20 0.98 -2.57 -1.35
CA THR A 20 0.50 -3.34 -0.20
C THR A 20 1.55 -4.35 0.26
N ALA A 21 2.25 -5.01 -0.67
CA ALA A 21 3.36 -5.92 -0.35
C ALA A 21 4.48 -5.18 0.38
N GLN A 22 4.89 -4.01 -0.11
CA GLN A 22 5.90 -3.17 0.50
C GLN A 22 5.53 -2.76 1.93
N LYS A 23 4.30 -2.26 2.14
CA LYS A 23 3.80 -1.84 3.47
C LYS A 23 3.75 -2.99 4.47
N LEU A 24 3.58 -4.22 3.99
CA LEU A 24 3.55 -5.43 4.81
C LEU A 24 4.93 -6.10 4.94
N GLY A 25 6.02 -5.42 4.53
CA GLY A 25 7.38 -5.91 4.67
C GLY A 25 7.70 -7.09 3.75
N ARG A 26 7.13 -7.14 2.55
CA ARG A 26 7.35 -8.19 1.55
C ARG A 26 8.20 -7.68 0.39
N HIS A 27 8.90 -8.61 -0.26
CA HIS A 27 9.55 -8.34 -1.53
C HIS A 27 8.51 -8.42 -2.65
N PHE A 28 8.76 -7.73 -3.77
CA PHE A 28 7.84 -7.73 -4.89
C PHE A 28 8.54 -7.53 -6.23
N ILE A 29 7.94 -8.06 -7.29
CA ILE A 29 8.27 -7.79 -8.69
C ILE A 29 6.96 -7.44 -9.40
N GLY A 30 6.95 -6.27 -10.04
CA GLY A 30 5.82 -5.81 -10.84
C GLY A 30 6.23 -5.67 -12.30
N ILE A 31 5.36 -6.09 -13.22
CA ILE A 31 5.50 -5.82 -14.64
C ILE A 31 4.27 -5.03 -15.09
N GLU A 32 4.52 -3.93 -15.79
CA GLU A 32 3.48 -3.11 -16.42
C GLU A 32 4.00 -2.65 -17.78
N GLN A 33 3.14 -2.72 -18.78
CA GLN A 33 3.48 -2.39 -20.17
C GLN A 33 3.26 -0.91 -20.47
N GLU A 34 2.22 -0.31 -19.89
CA GLU A 34 1.86 1.07 -20.15
C GLU A 34 2.67 2.02 -19.26
N LEU A 35 3.38 2.97 -19.88
CA LEU A 35 4.36 3.82 -19.20
C LEU A 35 3.73 4.70 -18.12
N GLN A 36 2.54 5.27 -18.38
CA GLN A 36 1.86 6.12 -17.40
C GLN A 36 1.49 5.34 -16.15
N TYR A 37 1.03 4.09 -16.29
CA TYR A 37 0.75 3.22 -15.15
C TYR A 37 2.03 2.80 -14.42
N ALA A 38 3.10 2.47 -15.14
CA ALA A 38 4.40 2.16 -14.54
C ALA A 38 4.93 3.34 -13.70
N CYS A 39 4.93 4.56 -14.24
CA CYS A 39 5.34 5.76 -13.50
C CYS A 39 4.44 6.04 -12.28
N LEU A 40 3.13 5.80 -12.41
CA LEU A 40 2.20 5.93 -11.28
C LEU A 40 2.49 4.91 -10.18
N ALA A 41 2.80 3.67 -10.55
CA ALA A 41 3.19 2.62 -9.61
C ALA A 41 4.47 3.00 -8.86
N GLU A 42 5.52 3.44 -9.56
CA GLU A 42 6.78 3.91 -8.95
C GLU A 42 6.54 5.02 -7.93
N LYS A 43 5.81 6.07 -8.31
CA LYS A 43 5.48 7.17 -7.41
C LYS A 43 4.77 6.68 -6.14
N ARG A 44 3.84 5.73 -6.27
CA ARG A 44 3.13 5.18 -5.10
C ARG A 44 4.02 4.31 -4.22
N LEU A 45 5.00 3.60 -4.80
CA LEU A 45 6.00 2.81 -4.06
C LEU A 45 6.94 3.72 -3.25
N GLU A 46 7.38 4.85 -3.82
CA GLU A 46 8.17 5.87 -3.10
C GLU A 46 7.39 6.41 -1.90
N MET A 47 6.11 6.77 -2.09
CA MET A 47 5.24 7.22 -1.01
C MET A 47 5.05 6.14 0.07
N ALA A 48 5.01 4.87 -0.31
CA ALA A 48 4.84 3.76 0.62
C ALA A 48 6.06 3.54 1.52
N GLN A 49 7.28 3.94 1.11
CA GLN A 49 8.48 3.84 1.96
C GLN A 49 8.39 4.74 3.19
N SER A 50 7.77 5.92 3.04
CA SER A 50 7.64 6.92 4.11
C SER A 50 6.34 6.83 4.90
N ALA A 51 5.33 6.09 4.39
CA ALA A 51 4.03 5.92 5.03
C ALA A 51 3.59 4.44 5.02
N PRO A 52 4.04 3.64 6.01
CA PRO A 52 3.78 2.20 6.05
C PRO A 52 2.32 1.84 6.37
N ASP A 53 1.55 2.77 6.95
CA ASP A 53 0.16 2.52 7.34
C ASP A 53 -0.73 2.15 6.15
N ILE A 54 -1.59 1.15 6.34
CA ILE A 54 -2.58 0.72 5.36
C ILE A 54 -3.93 1.29 5.78
N GLN A 55 -4.59 2.00 4.85
CA GLN A 55 -5.88 2.61 5.12
C GLN A 55 -6.91 1.53 5.51
N GLY A 56 -7.54 1.73 6.66
CA GLY A 56 -8.56 0.81 7.17
C GLY A 56 -8.00 -0.47 7.77
N TYR A 57 -6.67 -0.62 7.93
CA TYR A 57 -6.07 -1.77 8.60
C TYR A 57 -5.29 -1.30 9.83
N ALA A 58 -5.68 -1.79 11.01
CA ALA A 58 -5.03 -1.47 12.27
C ALA A 58 -5.17 -2.65 13.24
N GLU A 59 -4.14 -2.89 14.06
CA GLU A 59 -4.17 -3.94 15.11
C GLU A 59 -4.51 -5.35 14.59
N GLY A 60 -4.13 -5.64 13.35
CA GLY A 60 -4.39 -6.94 12.73
C GLY A 60 -5.79 -7.10 12.12
N VAL A 61 -6.66 -6.09 12.22
CA VAL A 61 -8.04 -6.15 11.72
C VAL A 61 -8.33 -5.06 10.68
N PHE A 62 -9.19 -5.39 9.71
CA PHE A 62 -9.74 -4.42 8.77
C PHE A 62 -10.97 -3.75 9.36
N TRP A 63 -10.91 -2.43 9.48
CA TRP A 63 -12.02 -1.57 9.84
C TRP A 63 -12.74 -1.07 8.59
N GLU A 64 -14.05 -0.91 8.69
CA GLU A 64 -14.82 -0.22 7.66
C GLU A 64 -14.29 1.20 7.46
N ARG A 65 -14.30 1.64 6.20
CA ARG A 65 -13.96 3.01 5.86
C ARG A 65 -15.01 3.91 6.53
N ASN A 66 -14.58 4.70 7.52
CA ASN A 66 -15.37 5.65 8.33
C ASN A 66 -15.93 5.16 9.68
N THR A 67 -15.57 3.97 10.18
CA THR A 67 -16.07 3.46 11.48
C THR A 67 -15.07 3.49 12.64
N SER A 68 -13.97 4.23 12.50
CA SER A 68 -12.89 4.24 13.51
C SER A 68 -13.38 4.45 14.96
N PRO A 69 -12.91 3.64 15.93
CA PRO A 69 -13.08 3.92 17.37
C PRO A 69 -12.23 5.12 17.85
N VAL A 70 -11.28 5.58 17.01
CA VAL A 70 -10.43 6.75 17.26
C VAL A 70 -10.87 7.89 16.35
N SER A 71 -11.83 8.70 16.82
CA SER A 71 -12.04 10.05 16.31
C SER A 71 -10.82 10.89 16.69
N ARG A 72 -9.74 10.87 15.91
CA ARG A 72 -8.60 11.75 16.15
C ARG A 72 -8.91 13.16 15.67
N ASN A 73 -9.51 13.87 16.61
CA ASN A 73 -9.38 15.28 16.93
C ASN A 73 -8.06 15.90 16.40
N ARG A 74 -7.99 16.24 15.11
CA ARG A 74 -7.03 17.23 14.62
C ARG A 74 -7.64 18.58 14.94
N LYS A 75 -7.32 19.13 16.12
CA LYS A 75 -7.53 20.56 16.40
C LYS A 75 -6.83 21.32 15.26
N LYS A 76 -7.62 21.86 14.33
CA LYS A 76 -7.17 22.94 13.46
C LYS A 76 -7.11 24.17 14.37
N THR A 77 -5.89 24.70 14.51
CA THR A 77 -5.59 26.06 14.97
C THR A 77 -6.51 27.08 14.32
#